data_AF-A0A099YCX7-F1
#
_entry.id   AF-A0A099YCX7-F1
#
_cell.length_a   1.000
_cell.length_b   1.000
_cell.length_c   1.000
_cell.angle_alpha   90.00
_cell.angle_beta   90.00
_cell.angle_gamma   90.00
#
_symmetry.space_group_name_H-M   'P 1'
#
loop_
_entity.id
_entity.type
_entity.pdbx_description
1 polymer ?
#
loop_
_entity_poly.entity_id
_entity_poly.type
_entity_poly.pdbx_seq_one_letter_code
_entity_poly.pdbx_strand_id
1 'polypeptide(L)'
;MAVTQIQVGQKDWLSTLNSNLSQIGDFTEWSTAGITALNGLGNGKNLCWRKATQVVGSKKRVVIEIAGYVTIPSNIASNQHLDIIQLASNIYDPISTYFAQTSSVGGSPASDLEFDSSTGKITITNGYSFAIGNFGSYISMIIVA
;
A
#
# COMPACT_ATOMS: atom_id res chain seq x y z
N MET A 1 20.20 -21.30 -22.48
CA MET A 1 20.10 -20.16 -21.54
C MET A 1 20.83 -20.56 -20.28
N ALA A 2 21.98 -19.96 -19.99
CA ALA A 2 22.73 -20.29 -18.77
C ALA A 2 22.02 -19.63 -17.58
N VAL A 3 21.55 -20.44 -16.63
CA VAL A 3 21.10 -19.95 -15.33
C VAL A 3 22.34 -19.40 -14.64
N THR A 4 22.45 -18.09 -14.55
CA THR A 4 23.50 -17.40 -13.79
C THR A 4 23.44 -17.90 -12.35
N GLN A 5 24.59 -18.31 -11.80
CA GLN A 5 24.70 -18.78 -10.42
C GLN A 5 24.06 -17.77 -9.47
N ILE A 6 23.03 -18.23 -8.76
CA ILE A 6 22.36 -17.48 -7.70
C ILE A 6 23.41 -17.23 -6.60
N GLN A 7 23.70 -15.96 -6.32
CA GLN A 7 24.66 -15.58 -5.28
C GLN A 7 24.13 -16.01 -3.91
N VAL A 8 25.04 -16.28 -2.97
CA VAL A 8 24.71 -16.87 -1.65
C VAL A 8 23.59 -16.13 -0.92
N GLY A 9 23.52 -14.79 -1.01
CA GLY A 9 22.44 -14.00 -0.40
C GLY A 9 21.08 -14.12 -1.10
N GLN A 10 21.04 -14.39 -2.41
CA GLN A 10 19.79 -14.57 -3.17
C GLN A 10 19.17 -15.95 -2.92
N LYS A 11 20.00 -16.95 -2.60
CA LYS A 11 19.55 -18.31 -2.27
C LYS A 11 18.73 -18.33 -0.98
N ASP A 12 19.04 -17.46 -0.03
CA ASP A 12 18.26 -17.30 1.22
C ASP A 12 16.89 -16.66 0.97
N TRP A 13 16.82 -15.66 0.09
CA TRP A 13 15.55 -15.07 -0.33
C TRP A 13 14.69 -16.07 -1.10
N LEU A 14 15.29 -16.82 -2.03
CA LEU A 14 14.57 -17.82 -2.81
C LEU A 14 14.11 -19.01 -1.95
N SER A 15 14.95 -19.44 -1.00
CA SER A 15 14.60 -20.44 0.03
C SER A 15 13.44 -19.94 0.89
N THR A 16 13.52 -18.71 1.40
CA THR A 16 12.47 -18.08 2.20
C THR A 16 11.16 -17.94 1.43
N LEU A 17 11.21 -17.53 0.17
CA LEU A 17 10.01 -17.43 -0.67
C LEU A 17 9.40 -18.82 -0.90
N ASN A 18 10.22 -19.82 -1.25
CA ASN A 18 9.75 -21.18 -1.54
C ASN A 18 9.29 -21.96 -0.30
N SER A 19 9.82 -21.68 0.89
CA SER A 19 9.44 -22.38 2.14
C SER A 19 8.41 -21.65 2.98
N ASN A 20 8.32 -20.32 2.88
CA ASN A 20 7.54 -19.47 3.80
C ASN A 20 6.47 -18.61 3.11
N LEU A 21 6.20 -18.76 1.81
CA LEU A 21 5.00 -18.14 1.20
C LEU A 21 3.71 -18.61 1.89
N SER A 22 3.70 -19.82 2.45
CA SER A 22 2.64 -20.35 3.31
C SER A 22 2.66 -19.81 4.76
N GLN A 23 3.62 -18.94 5.12
CA GLN A 23 3.86 -18.47 6.49
C GLN A 23 3.99 -16.94 6.63
N ILE A 24 3.58 -16.15 5.63
CA ILE A 24 3.12 -14.80 5.95
C ILE A 24 1.95 -15.04 6.91
N GLY A 25 2.11 -14.65 8.18
CA GLY A 25 1.15 -14.98 9.24
C GLY A 25 -0.27 -14.58 8.86
N ASP A 26 -1.26 -15.14 9.55
CA ASP A 26 -2.66 -14.84 9.25
C ASP A 26 -2.90 -13.33 9.27
N PHE A 27 -3.53 -12.83 8.21
CA PHE A 27 -3.97 -11.45 8.20
C PHE A 27 -4.97 -11.23 9.34
N THR A 28 -4.90 -10.06 9.96
CA THR A 28 -6.03 -9.58 10.78
C THR A 28 -7.32 -9.58 9.98
N GLU A 29 -8.45 -9.57 10.67
CA GLU A 29 -9.71 -9.18 10.03
C GLU A 29 -9.59 -7.78 9.42
N TRP A 30 -10.42 -7.53 8.42
CA TRP A 30 -10.53 -6.21 7.81
C TRP A 30 -11.06 -5.20 8.84
N SER A 31 -10.39 -4.05 8.94
CA SER A 31 -10.75 -2.99 9.87
C SER A 31 -10.75 -1.63 9.19
N THR A 32 -11.67 -0.75 9.59
CA THR A 32 -11.68 0.66 9.19
C THR A 32 -10.98 1.56 10.22
N ALA A 33 -10.65 1.02 11.39
CA ALA A 33 -10.12 1.79 12.52
C ALA A 33 -8.74 2.37 12.19
N GLY A 34 -8.50 3.62 12.56
CA GLY A 34 -7.20 4.29 12.35
C GLY A 34 -6.94 4.72 10.91
N ILE A 35 -7.92 4.63 10.00
CA ILE A 35 -7.90 5.34 8.72
C ILE A 35 -8.53 6.72 8.90
N THR A 36 -7.80 7.77 8.54
CA THR A 36 -8.33 9.14 8.44
C THR A 36 -8.35 9.55 6.98
N ALA A 37 -9.53 9.92 6.46
CA ALA A 37 -9.68 10.47 5.12
C ALA A 37 -9.23 11.94 5.09
N LEU A 38 -8.49 12.33 4.05
CA LEU A 38 -7.93 13.67 3.87
C LEU A 38 -8.43 14.32 2.58
N ASN A 39 -8.29 15.65 2.50
CA ASN A 39 -8.41 16.46 1.30
C ASN A 39 -9.63 16.17 0.40
N GLY A 40 -10.77 15.85 1.02
CA GLY A 40 -12.03 15.63 0.32
C GLY A 40 -12.25 14.22 -0.22
N LEU A 41 -11.44 13.22 0.22
CA LEU A 41 -11.69 11.82 -0.09
C LEU A 41 -13.09 11.40 0.39
N GLY A 42 -14.02 11.28 -0.57
CA GLY A 42 -15.39 10.88 -0.29
C GLY A 42 -15.48 9.38 -0.03
N ASN A 43 -16.46 8.98 0.79
CA ASN A 43 -16.67 7.58 1.15
C ASN A 43 -15.45 6.89 1.78
N GLY A 44 -14.49 7.63 2.35
CA GLY A 44 -13.29 7.07 2.98
C GLY A 44 -13.58 6.06 4.10
N LYS A 45 -14.78 6.10 4.70
CA LYS A 45 -15.28 5.09 5.65
C LYS A 45 -15.43 3.67 5.07
N ASN A 46 -15.44 3.52 3.74
CA ASN A 46 -15.49 2.23 3.05
C ASN A 46 -14.09 1.64 2.83
N LEU A 47 -13.03 2.37 3.18
CA LEU A 47 -11.68 1.84 3.16
C LEU A 47 -11.46 0.97 4.38
N CYS A 48 -11.00 -0.23 4.12
CA CYS A 48 -10.58 -1.16 5.13
C CYS A 48 -9.10 -1.49 4.93
N TRP A 49 -8.44 -1.90 6.00
CA TRP A 49 -7.12 -2.47 5.96
C TRP A 49 -7.08 -3.81 6.70
N ARG A 50 -6.10 -4.63 6.36
CA ARG A 50 -5.70 -5.81 7.13
C ARG A 50 -4.18 -5.91 7.14
N LYS A 51 -3.62 -6.52 8.19
CA LYS A 51 -2.17 -6.63 8.37
C LYS A 51 -1.79 -8.07 8.68
N ALA A 52 -0.73 -8.55 8.05
CA ALA A 52 -0.02 -9.75 8.46
C ALA A 52 1.33 -9.33 9.04
N THR A 53 1.76 -10.00 10.10
CA THR A 53 3.08 -9.79 10.70
C THR A 53 3.75 -11.13 10.94
N GLN A 54 4.98 -11.27 10.45
CA GLN A 54 5.82 -12.45 10.68
C GLN A 54 7.07 -12.01 11.44
N VAL A 55 7.38 -12.69 12.54
CA VAL A 55 8.63 -12.49 13.28
C VAL A 55 9.49 -13.73 13.13
N VAL A 56 10.67 -13.59 12.51
CA VAL A 56 11.65 -14.67 12.33
C VAL A 56 12.96 -14.24 13.00
N GLY A 57 13.22 -14.78 14.19
CA GLY A 57 14.33 -14.34 15.04
C GLY A 57 14.15 -12.87 15.42
N SER A 58 15.15 -12.03 15.09
CA SER A 58 15.09 -10.57 15.30
C SER A 58 14.45 -9.78 14.15
N LYS A 59 14.05 -10.45 13.06
CA LYS A 59 13.47 -9.80 11.88
C LYS A 59 11.94 -9.81 11.99
N LYS A 60 11.32 -8.64 11.88
CA LYS A 60 9.88 -8.46 11.72
C LYS A 60 9.61 -8.16 10.24
N ARG A 61 8.64 -8.87 9.65
CA ARG A 61 8.10 -8.61 8.31
C ARG A 61 6.64 -8.24 8.45
N VAL A 62 6.21 -7.23 7.71
CA VAL A 62 4.84 -6.71 7.77
C VAL A 62 4.31 -6.62 6.35
N VAL A 63 3.09 -7.12 6.15
CA VAL A 63 2.30 -6.87 4.94
C VAL A 63 1.03 -6.16 5.36
N ILE A 64 0.75 -5.02 4.74
CA ILE A 64 -0.49 -4.26 4.97
C ILE A 64 -1.21 -4.21 3.64
N GLU A 65 -2.47 -4.63 3.64
CA GLU A 65 -3.35 -4.49 2.51
C GLU A 65 -4.44 -3.46 2.86
N ILE A 66 -4.71 -2.56 1.93
CA ILE A 66 -5.69 -1.49 2.07
C ILE A 66 -6.54 -1.51 0.83
N ALA A 67 -7.86 -1.57 0.99
CA ALA A 67 -8.75 -1.56 -0.15
C ALA A 67 -10.14 -1.02 0.18
N GLY A 68 -10.82 -0.49 -0.83
CA GLY A 68 -12.19 -0.02 -0.68
C GLY A 68 -12.67 0.85 -1.83
N TYR A 69 -13.99 0.98 -1.94
CA TYR A 69 -14.63 1.90 -2.88
C TYR A 69 -14.74 3.29 -2.29
N VAL A 70 -14.09 4.26 -2.93
CA VAL A 70 -14.03 5.66 -2.53
C VAL A 70 -14.50 6.58 -3.66
N THR A 71 -14.70 7.84 -3.33
CA THR A 71 -14.86 8.91 -4.32
C THR A 71 -13.59 9.74 -4.34
N ILE A 72 -12.86 9.66 -5.45
CA ILE A 72 -11.63 10.43 -5.68
C ILE A 72 -12.02 11.91 -5.85
N PRO A 73 -11.34 12.83 -5.15
CA PRO A 73 -11.69 14.24 -5.20
C PRO A 73 -11.15 14.90 -6.49
N SER A 74 -11.86 15.93 -6.94
CA SER A 74 -11.61 16.67 -8.19
C SER A 74 -10.58 17.80 -8.06
N ASN A 75 -10.08 18.04 -6.85
CA ASN A 75 -9.11 19.10 -6.55
C ASN A 75 -7.66 18.69 -6.86
N ILE A 76 -7.43 17.53 -7.47
CA ILE A 76 -6.09 17.09 -7.86
C ILE A 76 -5.76 17.68 -9.23
N ALA A 77 -5.06 18.81 -9.22
CA ALA A 77 -4.63 19.48 -10.43
C ALA A 77 -3.74 18.56 -11.31
N SER A 78 -3.62 18.91 -12.59
CA SER A 78 -2.81 18.22 -13.58
C SER A 78 -1.35 18.06 -13.10
N ASN A 79 -0.80 16.85 -13.18
CA ASN A 79 0.54 16.49 -12.71
C ASN A 79 0.81 16.87 -11.25
N GLN A 80 -0.19 16.74 -10.38
CA GLN A 80 -0.06 17.01 -8.95
C GLN A 80 -0.40 15.78 -8.11
N HIS A 81 0.06 15.85 -6.87
CA HIS A 81 -0.13 14.85 -5.83
C HIS A 81 -1.08 15.39 -4.76
N LEU A 82 -1.87 14.51 -4.15
CA LEU A 82 -2.76 14.87 -3.06
C LEU A 82 -2.78 13.76 -2.01
N ASP A 83 -2.47 14.12 -0.76
CA ASP A 83 -2.67 13.21 0.37
C ASP A 83 -4.15 12.93 0.55
N ILE A 84 -4.57 11.67 0.54
CA ILE A 84 -5.98 11.29 0.65
C ILE A 84 -6.28 10.43 1.87
N ILE A 85 -5.26 9.78 2.43
CA ILE A 85 -5.41 8.94 3.62
C ILE A 85 -4.24 9.22 4.57
N GLN A 86 -4.53 9.20 5.87
CA GLN A 86 -3.55 9.09 6.95
C GLN A 86 -3.85 7.81 7.74
N LEU A 87 -2.90 6.88 7.76
CA LEU A 87 -2.95 5.71 8.63
C LEU A 87 -2.45 6.08 10.03
N ALA A 88 -3.08 5.52 11.06
CA ALA A 88 -2.59 5.62 12.42
C ALA A 88 -1.24 4.89 12.57
N SER A 89 -0.35 5.42 13.40
CA SER A 89 1.04 4.95 13.55
C SER A 89 1.15 3.49 13.97
N ASN A 90 0.20 2.98 14.75
CA ASN A 90 0.14 1.57 15.17
C ASN A 90 -0.21 0.60 14.02
N ILE A 91 -0.76 1.09 12.91
CA ILE A 91 -1.05 0.27 11.73
C ILE A 91 0.24 0.02 10.97
N TYR A 92 0.94 1.11 10.62
CA TYR A 92 2.10 1.01 9.75
C TYR A 92 3.42 0.80 10.49
N ASP A 93 3.54 1.19 11.77
CA ASP A 93 4.76 1.19 12.58
C ASP A 93 5.97 1.70 11.79
N PRO A 94 6.35 3.00 11.86
CA PRO A 94 7.30 3.64 10.93
C PRO A 94 8.38 2.72 10.36
N ILE A 95 8.29 2.45 9.05
CA ILE A 95 9.09 1.43 8.39
C ILE A 95 10.44 2.05 8.01
N SER A 96 11.50 1.65 8.73
CA SER A 96 12.87 2.12 8.50
C SER A 96 13.75 1.11 7.74
N THR A 97 13.18 0.01 7.27
CA THR A 97 13.85 -1.10 6.57
C THR A 97 13.49 -1.13 5.08
N TYR A 98 13.98 -2.14 4.35
CA TYR A 98 13.60 -2.36 2.95
C TYR A 98 12.08 -2.43 2.83
N PHE A 99 11.50 -1.56 2.00
CA PHE A 99 10.06 -1.48 1.78
C PHE A 99 9.72 -1.59 0.30
N ALA A 100 8.55 -2.12 0.01
CA ALA A 100 7.97 -2.14 -1.33
C ALA A 100 6.47 -1.89 -1.25
N GLN A 101 5.90 -1.34 -2.32
CA GLN A 101 4.46 -1.17 -2.46
C GLN A 101 4.00 -1.54 -3.86
N THR A 102 2.72 -1.88 -3.98
CA THR A 102 2.00 -1.95 -5.24
C THR A 102 0.58 -1.44 -5.01
N SER A 103 0.01 -0.77 -6.01
CA SER A 103 -1.30 -0.15 -5.86
C SER A 103 -2.06 -0.08 -7.18
N SER A 104 -3.38 0.09 -7.08
CA SER A 104 -4.26 0.30 -8.22
C SER A 104 -5.43 1.21 -7.86
N VAL A 105 -5.90 1.94 -8.88
CA VAL A 105 -7.11 2.77 -8.84
C VAL A 105 -8.01 2.33 -9.99
N GLY A 106 -9.12 1.67 -9.66
CA GLY A 106 -10.04 1.08 -10.64
C GLY A 106 -10.64 2.12 -11.58
N GLY A 107 -10.75 1.78 -12.87
CA GLY A 107 -11.31 2.67 -13.89
C GLY A 107 -10.37 3.78 -14.36
N SER A 108 -9.11 3.80 -13.92
CA SER A 108 -8.08 4.71 -14.42
C SER A 108 -6.83 3.93 -14.84
N PRO A 109 -6.27 4.17 -16.04
CA PRO A 109 -5.01 3.56 -16.43
C PRO A 109 -3.77 4.13 -15.72
N ALA A 110 -3.85 5.26 -14.99
CA ALA A 110 -2.73 5.79 -14.19
C ALA A 110 -3.15 6.89 -13.19
N SER A 111 -3.70 6.50 -12.03
CA SER A 111 -3.64 7.35 -10.83
C SER A 111 -2.87 6.54 -9.78
N ASP A 112 -1.57 6.81 -9.65
CA ASP A 112 -0.72 6.05 -8.75
C ASP A 112 -1.04 6.39 -7.29
N LEU A 113 -1.02 5.38 -6.43
CA LEU A 113 -1.05 5.59 -4.99
C LEU A 113 0.33 5.34 -4.41
N GLU A 114 0.82 6.30 -3.63
CA GLU A 114 2.12 6.24 -2.98
C GLU A 114 1.96 6.31 -1.46
N PHE A 115 2.64 5.42 -0.74
CA PHE A 115 2.69 5.38 0.71
C PHE A 115 3.98 5.97 1.24
N ASP A 116 3.87 6.99 2.08
CA ASP A 116 4.99 7.53 2.84
C ASP A 116 5.14 6.76 4.16
N SER A 117 6.19 5.95 4.25
CA SER A 117 6.46 5.11 5.42
C SER A 117 6.83 5.87 6.70
N SER A 118 7.21 7.15 6.58
CA SER A 118 7.56 7.98 7.72
C SER A 118 6.33 8.62 8.34
N THR A 119 5.42 9.11 7.49
CA THR A 119 4.23 9.84 7.94
C THR A 119 2.98 8.97 8.00
N GLY A 120 2.94 7.82 7.33
CA GLY A 120 1.76 6.97 7.24
C GLY A 120 0.71 7.46 6.25
N LYS A 121 1.06 8.43 5.40
CA LYS A 121 0.16 9.01 4.42
C LYS A 121 0.10 8.20 3.14
N ILE A 122 -1.06 8.18 2.52
CA ILE A 122 -1.22 7.70 1.15
C ILE A 122 -1.62 8.88 0.28
N THR A 123 -0.85 9.06 -0.77
CA THR A 123 -0.96 10.13 -1.73
C THR A 123 -1.45 9.55 -3.04
N ILE A 124 -2.41 10.21 -3.67
CA ILE A 124 -2.84 9.91 -5.04
C ILE A 124 -2.23 10.91 -6.01
N THR A 125 -1.83 10.43 -7.18
CA THR A 125 -1.25 11.26 -8.24
C THR A 125 -2.23 11.39 -9.40
N ASN A 126 -2.46 12.62 -9.87
CA ASN A 126 -3.05 12.85 -11.18
C ASN A 126 -1.93 12.96 -12.22
N GLY A 127 -1.63 11.85 -12.90
CA GLY A 127 -0.63 11.80 -13.96
C GLY A 127 -1.09 12.36 -15.31
N TYR A 128 -2.34 12.85 -15.40
CA TYR A 128 -2.87 13.42 -16.63
C TYR A 128 -2.55 14.89 -16.77
N SER A 129 -2.49 15.35 -18.02
CA SER A 129 -2.29 16.77 -18.37
C SER A 129 -3.52 17.65 -18.11
N PHE A 130 -4.62 17.08 -17.64
CA PHE A 130 -5.88 17.76 -17.34
C PHE A 130 -6.36 17.48 -15.91
N ALA A 131 -7.22 18.34 -15.37
CA ALA A 131 -7.84 18.12 -14.07
C ALA A 131 -8.84 16.95 -14.15
N ILE A 132 -8.76 16.02 -13.20
CA ILE A 132 -9.71 14.93 -13.08
C ILE A 132 -10.95 15.39 -12.30
N GLY A 133 -12.14 15.04 -12.80
CA GLY A 133 -13.40 15.29 -12.07
C GLY A 133 -13.57 14.34 -10.89
N ASN A 134 -14.63 14.50 -10.09
CA ASN A 134 -14.96 13.54 -9.04
C ASN A 134 -15.39 12.22 -9.70
N PHE A 135 -14.80 11.10 -9.30
CA PHE A 135 -15.25 9.78 -9.76
C PHE A 135 -15.19 8.75 -8.63
N GLY A 136 -16.13 7.81 -8.67
CA GLY A 136 -16.09 6.63 -7.81
C GLY A 136 -15.04 5.64 -8.33
N SER A 137 -14.20 5.11 -7.44
CA SER A 137 -13.19 4.14 -7.81
C SER A 137 -12.95 3.15 -6.67
N TYR A 138 -12.59 1.92 -7.04
CA TYR A 138 -12.01 0.98 -6.10
C TYR A 138 -10.51 1.23 -6.02
N ILE A 139 -10.00 1.53 -4.83
CA ILE A 139 -8.56 1.56 -4.61
C ILE A 139 -8.09 0.29 -3.92
N SER A 140 -6.89 -0.15 -4.27
CA SER A 140 -6.19 -1.25 -3.61
C SER A 140 -4.72 -0.91 -3.48
N MET A 141 -4.12 -1.22 -2.34
CA MET A 141 -2.69 -1.04 -2.07
C MET A 141 -2.19 -2.17 -1.18
N ILE A 142 -1.01 -2.67 -1.51
CA ILE A 142 -0.24 -3.58 -0.66
C ILE A 142 1.10 -2.91 -0.33
N ILE A 143 1.44 -2.86 0.96
CA ILE A 143 2.71 -2.37 1.50
C ILE A 143 3.43 -3.55 2.14
N VAL A 144 4.73 -3.70 1.87
CA VAL A 144 5.58 -4.76 2.41
C VAL A 144 6.82 -4.12 3.06
N ALA A 145 7.18 -4.58 4.25
CA ALA A 145 8.26 -4.06 5.08
C ALA A 145 8.98 -5.12 5.91
#